data_AF-S7HF20-F1
#
_entry.id   AF-S7HF20-F1
#
_cell.length_a   1.000
_cell.length_b   1.000
_cell.length_c   1.000
_cell.angle_alpha   90.00
_cell.angle_beta   90.00
_cell.angle_gamma   90.00
#
_symmetry.space_group_name_H-M   'P 1'
#
loop_
_entity.id
_entity.type
_entity.pdbx_description
1 polymer ?
#
loop_
_entity_poly.entity_id
_entity_poly.type
_entity_poly.pdbx_seq_one_letter_code
_entity_poly.pdbx_strand_id
1 'polypeptide(L)'
;MTLDRARAQGVLDFVYIKDQILEQFEGKDVFYINPTSGSISYDGWWTLSWCHRVGRDYIAYEIKKIYEGCPSSIIQNVNCYAVSKDIAIEQQQTLGKANIGVRAEKLINVFENLGLALSNLCNSFDLPYDDMDIIGLSKETVDYNGWWTLDNLKPLGYRVAQDMTEQEFLSRCTEIYKLFEGIKEKSLRKFLHKAGMDIKEIKDFRSLKLLATIMQLCSIALDSGLNLITQHENIIMRWNKDIQVDGMSFLFALVDLRNASSHPMSDEKVKSALNVYGIDPKNMSTGWGIAVDMVYDKLTENLINIIQMLQRCLEI
;
A
#
# COMPACT_ATOMS: atom_id res chain seq x y z
N MET A 1 1.61 12.85 -34.53
CA MET A 1 1.63 14.31 -34.82
C MET A 1 3.05 14.70 -35.23
N THR A 2 3.27 15.72 -36.07
CA THR A 2 4.62 16.17 -36.51
C THR A 2 5.14 17.31 -35.63
N LEU A 3 6.47 17.47 -35.55
CA LEU A 3 7.14 18.51 -34.74
C LEU A 3 6.63 19.93 -35.06
N ASP A 4 6.37 20.21 -36.33
CA ASP A 4 5.89 21.52 -36.79
C ASP A 4 4.46 21.82 -36.36
N ARG A 5 3.61 20.78 -36.18
CA ARG A 5 2.26 20.94 -35.64
C ARG A 5 2.27 21.20 -34.13
N ALA A 6 3.17 20.54 -33.38
CA ALA A 6 3.33 20.76 -31.94
C ALA A 6 3.85 22.18 -31.61
N ARG A 7 4.65 22.77 -32.50
CA ARG A 7 5.15 24.16 -32.36
C ARG A 7 4.09 25.23 -32.67
N ALA A 8 3.03 24.86 -33.40
CA ALA A 8 2.01 25.79 -33.89
C ALA A 8 0.79 25.95 -32.97
N GLN A 9 0.67 25.15 -31.89
CA GLN A 9 -0.43 25.26 -30.93
C GLN A 9 0.03 25.96 -29.63
N GLY A 10 -0.79 26.91 -29.13
CA GLY A 10 -0.49 27.71 -27.94
C GLY A 10 -1.05 27.12 -26.65
N VAL A 11 -0.38 27.43 -25.52
CA VAL A 11 -0.73 27.14 -24.11
C VAL A 11 -1.01 25.67 -23.78
N LEU A 12 0.03 24.94 -23.35
CA LEU A 12 0.01 23.63 -22.67
C LEU A 12 -0.99 22.60 -23.25
N ASP A 13 -0.73 22.13 -24.48
CA ASP A 13 -1.45 20.96 -25.00
C ASP A 13 -0.92 19.66 -24.37
N PHE A 14 -1.85 18.79 -23.95
CA PHE A 14 -1.57 17.49 -23.36
C PHE A 14 -1.96 16.35 -24.29
N VAL A 15 -1.13 15.30 -24.33
CA VAL A 15 -1.52 13.99 -24.86
C VAL A 15 -1.92 13.11 -23.68
N TYR A 16 -3.08 12.46 -23.81
CA TYR A 16 -3.59 11.51 -22.83
C TYR A 16 -3.23 10.12 -23.31
N ILE A 17 -2.63 9.32 -22.44
CA ILE A 17 -2.23 7.95 -22.77
C ILE A 17 -2.67 6.97 -21.68
N LYS A 18 -2.87 5.70 -22.06
CA LYS A 18 -3.02 4.60 -21.11
C LYS A 18 -1.73 4.41 -20.32
N ASP A 19 -1.86 4.18 -19.03
CA ASP A 19 -0.73 3.87 -18.14
C ASP A 19 -0.10 2.50 -18.40
N GLN A 20 -0.69 1.70 -19.29
CA GLN A 20 -0.11 0.47 -19.82
C GLN A 20 1.30 0.64 -20.39
N ILE A 21 1.66 1.86 -20.81
CA ILE A 21 3.05 2.16 -21.20
C ILE A 21 4.07 1.84 -20.09
N LEU A 22 3.68 1.93 -18.82
CA LEU A 22 4.57 1.74 -17.67
C LEU A 22 5.11 0.30 -17.58
N GLU A 23 4.34 -0.70 -18.02
CA GLU A 23 4.73 -2.11 -17.98
C GLU A 23 6.03 -2.40 -18.74
N GLN A 24 6.35 -1.57 -19.72
CA GLN A 24 7.58 -1.71 -20.49
C GLN A 24 8.83 -1.33 -19.69
N PHE A 25 8.66 -0.59 -18.60
CA PHE A 25 9.74 0.01 -17.81
C PHE A 25 9.77 -0.51 -16.37
N GLU A 26 8.62 -0.84 -15.79
CA GLU A 26 8.50 -1.36 -14.43
C GLU A 26 9.33 -2.65 -14.23
N GLY A 27 9.97 -2.77 -13.06
CA GLY A 27 10.82 -3.92 -12.73
C GLY A 27 12.22 -3.90 -13.35
N LYS A 28 12.58 -2.87 -14.14
CA LYS A 28 13.92 -2.72 -14.73
C LYS A 28 14.69 -1.62 -14.02
N ASP A 29 15.83 -1.95 -13.43
CA ASP A 29 16.59 -1.03 -12.57
C ASP A 29 17.17 0.20 -13.27
N VAL A 30 17.27 0.18 -14.61
CA VAL A 30 17.76 1.31 -15.40
C VAL A 30 16.72 2.43 -15.59
N PHE A 31 15.44 2.17 -15.28
CA PHE A 31 14.38 3.14 -15.40
C PHE A 31 13.91 3.61 -14.03
N TYR A 32 13.71 4.91 -13.89
CA TYR A 32 13.07 5.50 -12.73
C TYR A 32 11.65 5.91 -13.10
N ILE A 33 10.68 5.36 -12.38
CA ILE A 33 9.27 5.63 -12.59
C ILE A 33 8.73 6.24 -11.31
N ASN A 34 8.10 7.40 -11.41
CA ASN A 34 7.35 7.96 -10.30
C ASN A 34 5.88 7.51 -10.44
N PRO A 35 5.37 6.61 -9.58
CA PRO A 35 4.05 6.04 -9.74
C PRO A 35 2.92 7.05 -9.59
N THR A 36 3.08 8.10 -8.77
CA THR A 36 2.02 9.08 -8.47
C THR A 36 1.81 10.09 -9.59
N SER A 37 2.84 10.38 -10.39
CA SER A 37 2.77 11.25 -11.57
C SER A 37 2.69 10.49 -12.89
N GLY A 38 3.29 9.29 -12.94
CA GLY A 38 3.52 8.53 -14.17
C GLY A 38 4.80 8.93 -14.92
N SER A 39 5.68 9.76 -14.35
CA SER A 39 6.92 10.15 -15.06
C SER A 39 7.87 8.96 -15.22
N ILE A 40 8.58 8.89 -16.35
CA ILE A 40 9.55 7.83 -16.66
C ILE A 40 10.86 8.48 -17.07
N SER A 41 11.97 8.13 -16.42
CA SER A 41 13.30 8.55 -16.85
C SER A 41 14.22 7.36 -17.07
N TYR A 42 15.15 7.53 -18.00
CA TYR A 42 16.21 6.56 -18.29
C TYR A 42 17.56 7.20 -18.04
N ASP A 43 18.11 6.99 -16.84
CA ASP A 43 19.47 7.35 -16.41
C ASP A 43 20.05 8.65 -17.04
N GLY A 44 19.28 9.75 -17.00
CA GLY A 44 19.68 11.06 -17.53
C GLY A 44 19.69 11.22 -19.07
N TRP A 45 19.46 10.16 -19.84
CA TRP A 45 19.43 10.20 -21.32
C TRP A 45 18.18 10.86 -21.88
N TRP A 46 17.03 10.49 -21.33
CA TRP A 46 15.74 11.05 -21.70
C TRP A 46 14.76 10.93 -20.54
N THR A 47 13.72 11.75 -20.57
CA THR A 47 12.69 11.72 -19.53
C THR A 47 11.33 12.11 -20.10
N LEU A 48 10.36 11.23 -19.91
CA LEU A 48 8.94 11.55 -19.99
C LEU A 48 8.51 12.20 -18.66
N SER A 49 8.56 13.53 -18.64
CA SER A 49 8.22 14.37 -17.48
C SER A 49 7.08 15.34 -17.82
N TRP A 50 6.77 16.27 -16.91
CA TRP A 50 5.70 17.25 -17.06
C TRP A 50 4.36 16.57 -17.34
N CYS A 51 4.03 15.66 -16.43
CA CYS A 51 2.87 14.81 -16.53
C CYS A 51 2.13 14.71 -15.20
N HIS A 52 0.87 14.29 -15.29
CA HIS A 52 0.06 13.97 -14.13
C HIS A 52 -0.89 12.82 -14.47
N ARG A 53 -1.29 12.09 -13.42
CA ARG A 53 -2.28 11.03 -13.53
C ARG A 53 -3.66 11.61 -13.82
N VAL A 54 -4.41 10.91 -14.66
CA VAL A 54 -5.81 11.22 -14.97
C VAL A 54 -6.64 9.98 -14.73
N GLY A 55 -7.55 10.06 -13.77
CA GLY A 55 -8.33 8.91 -13.35
C GLY A 55 -7.46 7.77 -12.80
N ARG A 56 -7.88 6.54 -13.09
CA ARG A 56 -7.28 5.32 -12.54
C ARG A 56 -6.16 4.77 -13.42
N ASP A 57 -6.31 4.84 -14.75
CA ASP A 57 -5.43 4.15 -15.71
C ASP A 57 -4.84 5.06 -16.80
N TYR A 58 -4.88 6.38 -16.63
CA TYR A 58 -4.36 7.31 -17.65
C TYR A 58 -3.32 8.29 -17.10
N ILE A 59 -2.48 8.78 -18.01
CA ILE A 59 -1.47 9.79 -17.76
C ILE A 59 -1.60 10.87 -18.83
N ALA A 60 -1.56 12.14 -18.43
CA ALA A 60 -1.49 13.27 -19.34
C ALA A 60 -0.06 13.83 -19.36
N TYR A 61 0.56 13.88 -20.53
CA TYR A 61 1.89 14.47 -20.74
C TYR A 61 1.80 15.74 -21.56
N GLU A 62 2.57 16.77 -21.19
CA GLU A 62 2.72 17.96 -22.02
C GLU A 62 3.39 17.58 -23.36
N ILE A 63 2.70 17.83 -24.48
CA ILE A 63 3.14 17.40 -25.81
C ILE A 63 4.51 17.97 -26.14
N LYS A 64 4.72 19.27 -25.88
CA LYS A 64 5.99 19.94 -26.17
C LYS A 64 7.17 19.26 -25.47
N LYS A 65 7.00 18.83 -24.22
CA LYS A 65 8.06 18.21 -23.41
C LYS A 65 8.44 16.82 -23.91
N ILE A 66 7.48 16.07 -24.44
CA ILE A 66 7.76 14.79 -25.11
C ILE A 66 8.71 15.00 -26.31
N TYR A 67 8.42 15.98 -27.17
CA TYR A 67 9.24 16.22 -28.36
C TYR A 67 10.60 16.89 -28.05
N GLU A 68 10.71 17.63 -26.95
CA GLU A 68 11.98 18.24 -26.52
C GLU A 68 12.95 17.21 -25.90
N GLY A 69 12.42 16.25 -25.13
CA GLY A 69 13.24 15.44 -24.21
C GLY A 69 13.31 13.94 -24.52
N CYS A 70 12.60 13.42 -25.53
CA CYS A 70 12.54 11.98 -25.81
C CYS A 70 13.00 11.62 -27.23
N PRO A 71 13.67 10.45 -27.41
CA PRO A 71 14.02 9.95 -28.74
C PRO A 71 12.78 9.51 -29.50
N SER A 72 12.86 9.51 -30.84
CA SER A 72 11.74 9.19 -31.74
C SER A 72 11.05 7.87 -31.44
N SER A 73 11.79 6.84 -30.99
CA SER A 73 11.23 5.55 -30.59
C SER A 73 10.29 5.65 -29.40
N ILE A 74 10.64 6.47 -28.39
CA ILE A 74 9.80 6.71 -27.22
C ILE A 74 8.58 7.55 -27.60
N ILE A 75 8.73 8.54 -28.47
CA ILE A 75 7.61 9.35 -28.99
C ILE A 75 6.59 8.46 -29.73
N GLN A 76 7.07 7.54 -30.58
CA GLN A 76 6.23 6.55 -31.27
C GLN A 76 5.51 5.65 -30.26
N ASN A 77 6.22 5.18 -29.23
CA ASN A 77 5.65 4.34 -28.19
C ASN A 77 4.52 5.06 -27.43
N VAL A 78 4.74 6.31 -27.01
CA VAL A 78 3.69 7.16 -26.41
C VAL A 78 2.47 7.27 -27.33
N ASN A 79 2.68 7.42 -28.64
CA ASN A 79 1.60 7.50 -29.61
C ASN A 79 0.75 6.21 -29.67
N CYS A 80 1.36 5.03 -29.52
CA CYS A 80 0.64 3.75 -29.50
C CYS A 80 -0.36 3.62 -28.34
N TYR A 81 -0.14 4.34 -27.24
CA TYR A 81 -1.03 4.33 -26.07
C TYR A 81 -1.96 5.54 -26.01
N ALA A 82 -1.92 6.43 -27.01
CA ALA A 82 -2.71 7.65 -27.01
C ALA A 82 -4.21 7.37 -27.09
N VAL A 83 -4.97 8.11 -26.28
CA VAL A 83 -6.43 8.09 -26.25
C VAL A 83 -6.97 9.51 -26.34
N SER A 84 -8.27 9.65 -26.64
CA SER A 84 -8.91 10.96 -26.53
C SER A 84 -8.98 11.40 -25.07
N LYS A 85 -8.96 12.72 -24.85
CA LYS A 85 -9.15 13.32 -23.53
C LYS A 85 -10.46 12.86 -22.88
N ASP A 86 -11.53 12.77 -23.68
CA ASP A 86 -12.86 12.46 -23.17
C ASP A 86 -12.92 11.07 -22.51
N ILE A 87 -12.24 10.07 -23.09
CA ILE A 87 -12.15 8.71 -22.51
C ILE A 87 -11.49 8.76 -21.12
N ALA A 88 -10.39 9.51 -20.97
CA ALA A 88 -9.67 9.61 -19.71
C ALA A 88 -10.49 10.34 -18.63
N ILE A 89 -11.22 11.40 -19.03
CA ILE A 89 -12.08 12.17 -18.12
C ILE A 89 -13.31 11.37 -17.71
N GLU A 90 -13.94 10.63 -18.62
CA GLU A 90 -15.07 9.76 -18.33
C GLU A 90 -14.71 8.68 -17.31
N GLN A 91 -13.54 8.03 -17.46
CA GLN A 91 -13.06 7.09 -16.46
C GLN A 91 -12.82 7.77 -15.12
N GLN A 92 -12.20 8.96 -15.10
CA GLN A 92 -11.97 9.70 -13.86
C GLN A 92 -13.28 10.02 -13.12
N GLN A 93 -14.36 10.32 -13.85
CA GLN A 93 -15.68 10.55 -13.26
C GLN A 93 -16.28 9.26 -12.68
N THR A 94 -16.03 8.12 -13.32
CA THR A 94 -16.61 6.83 -12.96
C THR A 94 -15.85 6.12 -11.82
N LEU A 95 -14.51 6.10 -11.89
CA LEU A 95 -13.62 5.39 -10.96
C LEU A 95 -12.91 6.32 -9.97
N GLY A 96 -13.10 7.63 -10.11
CA GLY A 96 -12.44 8.64 -9.28
C GLY A 96 -11.01 8.97 -9.73
N LYS A 97 -10.28 9.67 -8.87
CA LYS A 97 -8.96 10.26 -9.18
C LYS A 97 -7.76 9.43 -8.71
N ALA A 98 -7.99 8.43 -7.88
CA ALA A 98 -6.90 7.64 -7.31
C ALA A 98 -6.41 6.62 -8.33
N ASN A 99 -5.12 6.68 -8.66
CA ASN A 99 -4.39 5.62 -9.37
C ASN A 99 -3.67 4.71 -8.37
N ILE A 100 -3.05 3.63 -8.85
CA ILE A 100 -2.30 2.70 -7.97
C ILE A 100 -1.17 3.40 -7.22
N GLY A 101 -0.40 4.26 -7.88
CA GLY A 101 0.68 4.99 -7.22
C GLY A 101 0.20 5.80 -6.03
N VAL A 102 -0.93 6.50 -6.18
CA VAL A 102 -1.55 7.27 -5.08
C VAL A 102 -2.09 6.37 -3.97
N ARG A 103 -2.65 5.20 -4.30
CA ARG A 103 -3.12 4.23 -3.29
C ARG A 103 -1.95 3.62 -2.52
N ALA A 104 -0.89 3.23 -3.23
CA ALA A 104 0.33 2.69 -2.65
C ALA A 104 0.99 3.71 -1.72
N GLU A 105 1.14 4.96 -2.14
CA GLU A 105 1.68 6.05 -1.31
C GLU A 105 0.88 6.24 -0.03
N LYS A 106 -0.46 6.26 -0.12
CA LYS A 106 -1.32 6.34 1.07
C LYS A 106 -1.10 5.17 2.03
N LEU A 107 -1.07 3.94 1.51
CA LEU A 107 -0.85 2.75 2.33
C LEU A 107 0.52 2.79 3.01
N ILE A 108 1.57 3.17 2.29
CA ILE A 108 2.94 3.30 2.82
C ILE A 108 2.98 4.36 3.92
N ASN A 109 2.44 5.57 3.67
CA ASN A 109 2.43 6.64 4.65
C ASN A 109 1.68 6.24 5.94
N VAL A 110 0.57 5.53 5.81
CA VAL A 110 -0.15 5.01 6.98
C VAL A 110 0.63 3.90 7.68
N PHE A 111 1.35 3.05 6.94
CA PHE A 111 2.22 2.04 7.54
C PHE A 111 3.41 2.65 8.30
N GLU A 112 4.00 3.74 7.82
CA GLU A 112 5.00 4.52 8.57
C GLU A 112 4.42 5.07 9.87
N ASN A 113 3.21 5.63 9.81
CA ASN A 113 2.52 6.15 10.98
C ASN A 113 2.18 5.05 12.01
N LEU A 114 1.93 3.82 11.55
CA LEU A 114 1.82 2.66 12.43
C LEU A 114 3.14 2.38 13.16
N GLY A 115 4.26 2.44 12.44
CA GLY A 115 5.60 2.30 13.04
C GLY A 115 5.84 3.33 14.14
N LEU A 116 5.53 4.59 13.88
CA LEU A 116 5.64 5.68 14.86
C LEU A 116 4.72 5.45 16.07
N ALA A 117 3.46 5.08 15.86
CA ALA A 117 2.51 4.85 16.94
C ALA A 117 2.95 3.68 17.85
N LEU A 118 3.45 2.59 17.27
CA LEU A 118 3.99 1.46 18.00
C LEU A 118 5.31 1.78 18.70
N SER A 119 6.19 2.58 18.08
CA SER A 119 7.42 3.08 18.70
C SER A 119 7.09 3.90 19.95
N ASN A 120 6.15 4.84 19.86
CA ASN A 120 5.69 5.62 21.02
C ASN A 120 5.14 4.75 22.14
N LEU A 121 4.37 3.71 21.79
CA LEU A 121 3.88 2.73 22.76
C LEU A 121 5.01 1.88 23.38
N CYS A 122 6.03 1.51 22.63
CA CYS A 122 7.19 0.81 23.20
C CYS A 122 7.99 1.73 24.14
N ASN A 123 8.18 2.99 23.74
CA ASN A 123 8.92 3.98 24.50
C ASN A 123 8.26 4.28 25.85
N SER A 124 6.93 4.23 25.93
CA SER A 124 6.20 4.37 27.21
C SER A 124 6.44 3.20 28.18
N PHE A 125 7.08 2.11 27.73
CA PHE A 125 7.51 0.97 28.54
C PHE A 125 9.05 0.90 28.68
N ASP A 126 9.76 2.03 28.53
CA ASP A 126 11.22 2.12 28.59
C ASP A 126 11.94 1.25 27.55
N LEU A 127 11.32 1.05 26.38
CA LEU A 127 11.92 0.34 25.25
C LEU A 127 12.17 1.36 24.13
N PRO A 128 13.35 2.00 24.07
CA PRO A 128 13.65 3.12 23.17
C PRO A 128 13.82 2.64 21.72
N TYR A 129 12.72 2.29 21.07
CA TYR A 129 12.68 1.86 19.67
C TYR A 129 12.26 3.00 18.77
N ASP A 130 12.87 3.08 17.59
CA ASP A 130 12.43 3.95 16.50
C ASP A 130 11.54 3.19 15.49
N ASP A 131 11.16 3.85 14.40
CA ASP A 131 10.37 3.25 13.32
C ASP A 131 11.11 2.09 12.62
N MET A 132 12.43 2.21 12.42
CA MET A 132 13.29 1.16 11.88
C MET A 132 13.27 -0.11 12.76
N ASP A 133 13.33 0.04 14.07
CA ASP A 133 13.26 -1.05 15.04
C ASP A 133 11.89 -1.76 15.05
N ILE A 134 10.82 -1.09 14.63
CA ILE A 134 9.45 -1.62 14.66
C ILE A 134 9.02 -2.18 13.30
N ILE A 135 9.19 -1.42 12.21
CA ILE A 135 8.70 -1.76 10.86
C ILE A 135 9.80 -1.93 9.81
N GLY A 136 11.06 -1.71 10.17
CA GLY A 136 12.18 -1.83 9.23
C GLY A 136 12.17 -0.79 8.11
N LEU A 137 11.45 0.32 8.31
CA LEU A 137 11.39 1.48 7.43
C LEU A 137 11.64 2.74 8.26
N SER A 138 12.40 3.67 7.69
CA SER A 138 12.68 4.97 8.27
C SER A 138 11.95 6.01 7.46
N LYS A 139 11.11 6.82 8.12
CA LYS A 139 10.42 7.93 7.47
C LYS A 139 11.39 8.90 6.79
N GLU A 140 12.51 9.19 7.44
CA GLU A 140 13.56 10.06 6.89
C GLU A 140 14.11 9.50 5.57
N THR A 141 14.36 8.19 5.51
CA THR A 141 14.88 7.52 4.30
C THR A 141 13.85 7.51 3.18
N VAL A 142 12.57 7.30 3.51
CA VAL A 142 11.47 7.31 2.54
C VAL A 142 11.24 8.72 1.99
N ASP A 143 11.18 9.73 2.85
CA ASP A 143 10.97 11.13 2.47
C ASP A 143 12.14 11.67 1.63
N TYR A 144 13.38 11.28 1.95
CA TYR A 144 14.58 11.73 1.22
C TYR A 144 14.69 11.09 -0.17
N ASN A 145 14.51 9.77 -0.28
CA ASN A 145 14.72 9.06 -1.54
C ASN A 145 13.47 9.02 -2.43
N GLY A 146 12.28 9.15 -1.83
CA GLY A 146 11.00 8.79 -2.45
C GLY A 146 10.76 7.29 -2.36
N TRP A 147 9.59 6.87 -1.87
CA TRP A 147 9.28 5.46 -1.65
C TRP A 147 9.42 4.59 -2.93
N TRP A 148 9.18 5.18 -4.11
CA TRP A 148 9.26 4.48 -5.39
C TRP A 148 10.68 4.16 -5.86
N THR A 149 11.72 4.62 -5.15
CA THR A 149 13.12 4.26 -5.43
C THR A 149 13.61 3.11 -4.55
N LEU A 150 12.84 2.72 -3.53
CA LEU A 150 13.22 1.66 -2.59
C LEU A 150 12.73 0.31 -3.13
N ASP A 151 13.64 -0.66 -3.29
CA ASP A 151 13.32 -1.95 -3.94
C ASP A 151 12.18 -2.74 -3.28
N ASN A 152 12.05 -2.60 -1.96
CA ASN A 152 10.99 -3.25 -1.19
C ASN A 152 9.62 -2.53 -1.29
N LEU A 153 9.59 -1.27 -1.73
CA LEU A 153 8.35 -0.47 -1.82
C LEU A 153 7.92 -0.17 -3.26
N LYS A 154 8.88 0.01 -4.18
CA LYS A 154 8.61 0.32 -5.60
C LYS A 154 7.61 -0.62 -6.27
N PRO A 155 7.58 -1.95 -5.99
CA PRO A 155 6.59 -2.82 -6.62
C PRO A 155 5.16 -2.48 -6.24
N LEU A 156 4.91 -1.90 -5.07
CA LEU A 156 3.56 -1.46 -4.65
C LEU A 156 3.00 -0.38 -5.60
N GLY A 157 3.87 0.37 -6.26
CA GLY A 157 3.47 1.39 -7.23
C GLY A 157 3.21 0.89 -8.65
N TYR A 158 3.57 -0.36 -8.96
CA TYR A 158 3.47 -0.89 -10.32
C TYR A 158 2.03 -0.95 -10.84
N ARG A 159 1.88 -0.84 -12.15
CA ARG A 159 0.58 -0.84 -12.83
C ARG A 159 -0.23 -2.07 -12.44
N VAL A 160 -1.53 -1.84 -12.29
CA VAL A 160 -2.53 -2.89 -12.12
C VAL A 160 -3.57 -2.74 -13.22
N ALA A 161 -3.62 -3.72 -14.13
CA ALA A 161 -4.57 -3.76 -15.23
C ALA A 161 -6.00 -4.00 -14.71
N GLN A 162 -7.00 -3.33 -15.32
CA GLN A 162 -8.40 -3.55 -14.96
C GLN A 162 -8.86 -4.97 -15.30
N ASP A 163 -8.40 -5.49 -16.43
CA ASP A 163 -8.72 -6.79 -17.01
C ASP A 163 -7.83 -7.93 -16.50
N MET A 164 -7.07 -7.69 -15.42
CA MET A 164 -6.20 -8.73 -14.83
C MET A 164 -7.00 -9.95 -14.36
N THR A 165 -6.37 -11.10 -14.41
CA THR A 165 -6.88 -12.38 -13.93
C THR A 165 -6.92 -12.46 -12.41
N GLU A 166 -7.68 -13.42 -11.88
CA GLU A 166 -7.70 -13.73 -10.45
C GLU A 166 -6.31 -14.07 -9.91
N GLN A 167 -5.53 -14.85 -10.67
CA GLN A 167 -4.19 -15.25 -10.26
C GLN A 167 -3.24 -14.04 -10.15
N GLU A 168 -3.32 -13.10 -11.08
CA GLU A 168 -2.56 -11.85 -10.99
C GLU A 168 -3.00 -11.01 -9.79
N PHE A 169 -4.30 -11.01 -9.44
CA PHE A 169 -4.81 -10.34 -8.25
C PHE A 169 -4.25 -10.97 -6.96
N LEU A 170 -4.22 -12.31 -6.87
CA LEU A 170 -3.63 -13.01 -5.71
C LEU A 170 -2.12 -12.78 -5.62
N SER A 171 -1.42 -12.75 -6.76
CA SER A 171 -0.02 -12.35 -6.81
C SER A 171 0.17 -10.91 -6.32
N ARG A 172 -0.74 -10.01 -6.67
CA ARG A 172 -0.73 -8.63 -6.18
C ARG A 172 -0.95 -8.53 -4.67
N CYS A 173 -1.85 -9.35 -4.10
CA CYS A 173 -2.02 -9.47 -2.66
C CYS A 173 -0.74 -9.93 -1.96
N THR A 174 0.03 -10.82 -2.60
CA THR A 174 1.34 -11.25 -2.10
C THR A 174 2.34 -10.09 -2.06
N GLU A 175 2.40 -9.26 -3.11
CA GLU A 175 3.26 -8.08 -3.13
C GLU A 175 2.85 -7.05 -2.08
N ILE A 176 1.55 -6.77 -1.90
CA ILE A 176 1.05 -5.89 -0.84
C ILE A 176 1.44 -6.42 0.55
N TYR A 177 1.34 -7.74 0.75
CA TYR A 177 1.68 -8.36 2.02
C TYR A 177 3.16 -8.17 2.42
N LYS A 178 4.08 -8.09 1.45
CA LYS A 178 5.52 -7.87 1.73
C LYS A 178 5.80 -6.60 2.52
N LEU A 179 4.94 -5.57 2.40
CA LEU A 179 5.03 -4.37 3.25
C LEU A 179 4.98 -4.73 4.75
N PHE A 180 4.05 -5.60 5.12
CA PHE A 180 3.84 -6.03 6.50
C PHE A 180 4.88 -7.04 7.00
N GLU A 181 5.66 -7.66 6.11
CA GLU A 181 6.82 -8.47 6.49
C GLU A 181 7.94 -7.62 7.12
N GLY A 182 7.90 -6.29 6.95
CA GLY A 182 8.79 -5.34 7.62
C GLY A 182 8.66 -5.34 9.16
N ILE A 183 7.48 -5.68 9.70
CA ILE A 183 7.19 -5.64 11.13
C ILE A 183 8.11 -6.58 11.92
N LYS A 184 8.88 -6.02 12.85
CA LYS A 184 9.90 -6.72 13.64
C LYS A 184 9.30 -7.41 14.86
N GLU A 185 9.19 -8.74 14.77
CA GLU A 185 8.66 -9.59 15.86
C GLU A 185 9.41 -9.43 17.18
N LYS A 186 10.73 -9.21 17.12
CA LYS A 186 11.59 -9.05 18.30
C LYS A 186 11.13 -7.89 19.17
N SER A 187 10.84 -6.75 18.56
CA SER A 187 10.47 -5.51 19.26
C SER A 187 9.08 -5.64 19.89
N LEU A 188 8.10 -6.15 19.12
CA LEU A 188 6.75 -6.39 19.63
C LEU A 188 6.71 -7.42 20.76
N ARG A 189 7.49 -8.51 20.65
CA ARG A 189 7.57 -9.55 21.68
C ARG A 189 8.20 -9.02 22.97
N LYS A 190 9.23 -8.17 22.86
CA LYS A 190 9.85 -7.52 24.03
C LYS A 190 8.88 -6.56 24.71
N PHE A 191 8.11 -5.80 23.94
CA PHE A 191 7.03 -4.97 24.49
C PHE A 191 6.02 -5.81 25.28
N LEU A 192 5.46 -6.85 24.67
CA LEU A 192 4.47 -7.71 25.35
C LEU A 192 5.03 -8.36 26.62
N HIS A 193 6.30 -8.79 26.58
CA HIS A 193 6.96 -9.32 27.77
C HIS A 193 7.12 -8.27 28.88
N LYS A 194 7.55 -7.05 28.51
CA LYS A 194 7.70 -5.93 29.45
C LYS A 194 6.36 -5.49 30.04
N ALA A 195 5.27 -5.60 29.27
CA ALA A 195 3.91 -5.40 29.76
C ALA A 195 3.44 -6.51 30.73
N GLY A 196 4.19 -7.61 30.90
CA GLY A 196 3.89 -8.67 31.86
C GLY A 196 3.36 -9.97 31.24
N MET A 197 3.39 -10.11 29.91
CA MET A 197 2.95 -11.34 29.24
C MET A 197 4.00 -12.44 29.35
N ASP A 198 3.56 -13.69 29.57
CA ASP A 198 4.47 -14.84 29.54
C ASP A 198 4.91 -15.10 28.09
N ILE A 199 6.23 -15.08 27.87
CA ILE A 199 6.86 -15.36 26.57
C ILE A 199 6.41 -16.72 26.03
N LYS A 200 6.16 -17.71 26.92
CA LYS A 200 5.74 -19.05 26.51
C LYS A 200 4.40 -19.05 25.79
N GLU A 201 3.49 -18.15 26.15
CA GLU A 201 2.15 -18.07 25.55
C GLU A 201 2.19 -17.44 24.15
N ILE A 202 3.16 -16.56 23.91
CA ILE A 202 3.32 -15.87 22.63
C ILE A 202 4.42 -16.43 21.75
N LYS A 203 5.20 -17.42 22.19
CA LYS A 203 6.44 -17.87 21.51
C LYS A 203 6.26 -18.17 20.00
N ASP A 204 5.12 -18.74 19.61
CA ASP A 204 4.81 -19.15 18.24
C ASP A 204 4.08 -18.05 17.45
N PHE A 205 3.82 -16.89 18.06
CA PHE A 205 3.12 -15.79 17.41
C PHE A 205 4.10 -15.06 16.49
N ARG A 206 3.69 -14.91 15.23
CA ARG A 206 4.37 -14.10 14.21
C ARG A 206 3.91 -12.65 14.28
N SER A 207 4.53 -11.78 13.48
CA SER A 207 4.32 -10.32 13.49
C SER A 207 2.86 -9.87 13.60
N LEU A 208 1.97 -10.32 12.71
CA LEU A 208 0.56 -9.90 12.74
C LEU A 208 -0.19 -10.41 13.97
N LYS A 209 0.16 -11.59 14.49
CA LYS A 209 -0.48 -12.12 15.70
C LYS A 209 0.02 -11.38 16.95
N LEU A 210 1.29 -10.99 16.98
CA LEU A 210 1.84 -10.11 18.04
C LEU A 210 1.15 -8.74 18.00
N LEU A 211 0.97 -8.15 16.81
CA LEU A 211 0.22 -6.90 16.65
C LEU A 211 -1.23 -7.06 17.12
N ALA A 212 -1.91 -8.14 16.74
CA ALA A 212 -3.26 -8.44 17.21
C ALA A 212 -3.35 -8.54 18.75
N THR A 213 -2.36 -9.16 19.40
CA THR A 213 -2.27 -9.19 20.86
C THR A 213 -2.15 -7.79 21.45
N ILE A 214 -1.27 -6.93 20.91
CA ILE A 214 -1.13 -5.54 21.38
C ILE A 214 -2.46 -4.80 21.23
N MET A 215 -3.13 -4.97 20.09
CA MET A 215 -4.44 -4.38 19.84
C MET A 215 -5.51 -4.87 20.82
N GLN A 216 -5.49 -6.16 21.17
CA GLN A 216 -6.41 -6.69 22.17
C GLN A 216 -6.19 -6.05 23.54
N LEU A 217 -4.93 -5.89 23.97
CA LEU A 217 -4.61 -5.22 25.22
C LEU A 217 -5.06 -3.75 25.22
N CYS A 218 -4.87 -3.04 24.11
CA CYS A 218 -5.35 -1.67 23.95
C CYS A 218 -6.88 -1.59 24.01
N SER A 219 -7.59 -2.53 23.37
CA SER A 219 -9.06 -2.60 23.46
C SER A 219 -9.52 -2.82 24.89
N ILE A 220 -8.93 -3.81 25.59
CA ILE A 220 -9.24 -4.08 27.00
C ILE A 220 -9.00 -2.84 27.86
N ALA A 221 -7.88 -2.14 27.66
CA ALA A 221 -7.53 -0.91 28.37
C ALA A 221 -8.62 0.16 28.19
N LEU A 222 -8.98 0.45 26.93
CA LEU A 222 -9.99 1.45 26.57
C LEU A 222 -11.38 1.07 27.10
N ASP A 223 -11.82 -0.17 26.92
CA ASP A 223 -13.15 -0.64 27.33
C ASP A 223 -13.31 -0.67 28.86
N SER A 224 -12.21 -0.85 29.59
CA SER A 224 -12.22 -0.90 31.05
C SER A 224 -11.82 0.41 31.74
N GLY A 225 -11.41 1.42 30.96
CA GLY A 225 -10.88 2.68 31.50
C GLY A 225 -9.58 2.51 32.28
N LEU A 226 -8.79 1.48 31.97
CA LEU A 226 -7.50 1.22 32.61
C LEU A 226 -6.37 1.82 31.76
N ASN A 227 -5.42 2.49 32.40
CA ASN A 227 -4.22 3.00 31.74
C ASN A 227 -3.27 1.83 31.42
N LEU A 228 -2.95 1.62 30.13
CA LEU A 228 -2.14 0.48 29.70
C LEU A 228 -0.74 0.49 30.32
N ILE A 229 -0.15 1.65 30.56
CA ILE A 229 1.23 1.79 31.01
C ILE A 229 1.37 1.49 32.50
N THR A 230 0.40 1.88 33.32
CA THR A 230 0.46 1.80 34.78
C THR A 230 -0.36 0.65 35.35
N GLN A 231 -1.31 0.09 34.57
CA GLN A 231 -2.24 -0.95 35.01
C GLN A 231 -2.20 -2.19 34.09
N HIS A 232 -1.10 -2.39 33.35
CA HIS A 232 -0.93 -3.51 32.41
C HIS A 232 -1.21 -4.88 33.04
N GLU A 233 -0.85 -5.11 34.31
CA GLU A 233 -1.08 -6.39 34.99
C GLU A 233 -2.57 -6.76 35.01
N ASN A 234 -3.46 -5.81 35.31
CA ASN A 234 -4.90 -6.02 35.34
C ASN A 234 -5.50 -6.24 33.95
N ILE A 235 -4.89 -5.63 32.92
CA ILE A 235 -5.31 -5.77 31.52
C ILE A 235 -4.91 -7.17 31.01
N ILE A 236 -3.69 -7.62 31.32
CA ILE A 236 -3.22 -8.95 30.90
C ILE A 236 -4.04 -10.07 31.52
N MET A 237 -4.50 -9.93 32.77
CA MET A 237 -5.41 -10.93 33.37
C MET A 237 -6.72 -11.14 32.59
N ARG A 238 -7.11 -10.15 31.78
CA ARG A 238 -8.32 -10.20 30.93
C ARG A 238 -8.01 -10.61 29.49
N TRP A 239 -6.74 -10.75 29.14
CA TRP A 239 -6.33 -11.17 27.81
C TRP A 239 -6.75 -12.62 27.55
N ASN A 240 -7.21 -12.88 26.32
CA ASN A 240 -7.58 -14.22 25.89
C ASN A 240 -7.15 -14.43 24.44
N LYS A 241 -6.21 -15.35 24.24
CA LYS A 241 -5.64 -15.71 22.93
C LYS A 241 -6.66 -16.17 21.88
N ASP A 242 -7.83 -16.61 22.30
CA ASP A 242 -8.87 -17.17 21.44
C ASP A 242 -9.88 -16.10 20.96
N ILE A 243 -9.84 -14.90 21.55
CA ILE A 243 -10.64 -13.76 21.12
C ILE A 243 -9.93 -13.04 19.97
N GLN A 244 -10.63 -12.87 18.85
CA GLN A 244 -10.14 -12.09 17.72
C GLN A 244 -10.46 -10.61 17.91
N VAL A 245 -9.53 -9.76 17.48
CA VAL A 245 -9.73 -8.31 17.45
C VAL A 245 -10.22 -7.93 16.06
N ASP A 246 -11.43 -7.36 15.98
CA ASP A 246 -12.08 -7.01 14.72
C ASP A 246 -11.19 -6.11 13.82
N GLY A 247 -10.41 -5.22 14.42
CA GLY A 247 -9.45 -4.35 13.73
C GLY A 247 -8.30 -5.07 13.01
N MET A 248 -8.14 -6.39 13.18
CA MET A 248 -7.09 -7.17 12.50
C MET A 248 -7.62 -7.99 11.32
N SER A 249 -8.94 -8.03 11.12
CA SER A 249 -9.61 -8.87 10.11
C SER A 249 -9.06 -8.68 8.70
N PHE A 250 -8.86 -7.43 8.25
CA PHE A 250 -8.33 -7.14 6.91
C PHE A 250 -6.90 -7.67 6.71
N LEU A 251 -6.03 -7.53 7.71
CA LEU A 251 -4.64 -8.02 7.63
C LEU A 251 -4.60 -9.55 7.59
N PHE A 252 -5.45 -10.24 8.35
CA PHE A 252 -5.56 -11.70 8.29
C PHE A 252 -6.19 -12.17 6.96
N ALA A 253 -7.19 -11.46 6.44
CA ALA A 253 -7.73 -11.74 5.12
C ALA A 253 -6.66 -11.57 4.02
N LEU A 254 -5.78 -10.57 4.12
CA LEU A 254 -4.66 -10.42 3.18
C LEU A 254 -3.70 -11.62 3.22
N VAL A 255 -3.40 -12.16 4.41
CA VAL A 255 -2.60 -13.38 4.57
C VAL A 255 -3.26 -14.55 3.85
N ASP A 256 -4.57 -14.71 4.00
CA ASP A 256 -5.30 -15.80 3.38
C ASP A 256 -5.32 -15.68 1.85
N LEU A 257 -5.50 -14.47 1.31
CA LEU A 257 -5.40 -14.22 -0.14
C LEU A 257 -3.98 -14.46 -0.68
N ARG A 258 -2.94 -14.03 0.05
CA ARG A 258 -1.55 -14.34 -0.29
C ARG A 258 -1.33 -15.86 -0.35
N ASN A 259 -1.79 -16.59 0.66
CA ASN A 259 -1.58 -18.03 0.74
C ASN A 259 -2.28 -18.77 -0.42
N ALA A 260 -3.45 -18.31 -0.82
CA ALA A 260 -4.16 -18.82 -1.99
C ALA A 260 -3.39 -18.64 -3.31
N SER A 261 -2.51 -17.63 -3.41
CA SER A 261 -1.64 -17.46 -4.58
C SER A 261 -0.61 -18.58 -4.77
N SER A 262 -0.17 -19.22 -3.67
CA SER A 262 0.95 -20.18 -3.67
C SER A 262 0.52 -21.62 -3.36
N HIS A 263 -0.63 -21.80 -2.72
CA HIS A 263 -1.13 -23.10 -2.29
C HIS A 263 -2.62 -23.25 -2.60
N PRO A 264 -3.07 -24.46 -2.97
CA PRO A 264 -4.50 -24.75 -3.06
C PRO A 264 -5.12 -24.56 -1.66
N MET A 265 -5.83 -23.45 -1.47
CA MET A 265 -6.65 -23.23 -0.29
C MET A 265 -8.07 -23.71 -0.54
N SER A 266 -8.84 -23.96 0.52
CA SER A 266 -10.26 -24.23 0.35
C SER A 266 -10.97 -23.00 -0.21
N ASP A 267 -11.86 -23.21 -1.18
CA ASP A 267 -12.67 -22.14 -1.78
C ASP A 267 -13.40 -21.30 -0.73
N GLU A 268 -13.85 -21.91 0.37
CA GLU A 268 -14.53 -21.22 1.46
C GLU A 268 -13.64 -20.19 2.16
N LYS A 269 -12.35 -20.50 2.34
CA LYS A 269 -11.42 -19.61 3.04
C LYS A 269 -11.04 -18.42 2.17
N VAL A 270 -10.84 -18.64 0.86
CA VAL A 270 -10.66 -17.55 -0.11
C VAL A 270 -11.90 -16.66 -0.18
N LYS A 271 -13.09 -17.26 -0.31
CA LYS A 271 -14.36 -16.50 -0.31
C LYS A 271 -14.55 -15.68 0.97
N SER A 272 -14.21 -16.24 2.13
CA SER A 272 -14.30 -15.52 3.40
C SER A 272 -13.35 -14.32 3.43
N ALA A 273 -12.11 -14.48 2.95
CA ALA A 273 -11.16 -13.38 2.85
C ALA A 273 -11.61 -12.29 1.87
N LEU A 274 -12.16 -12.66 0.71
CA LEU A 274 -12.72 -11.72 -0.25
C LEU A 274 -13.91 -10.94 0.32
N ASN A 275 -14.77 -11.60 1.08
CA ASN A 275 -15.92 -10.96 1.75
C ASN A 275 -15.50 -9.88 2.75
N VAL A 276 -14.37 -10.06 3.46
CA VAL A 276 -13.83 -9.03 4.37
C VAL A 276 -13.54 -7.74 3.61
N TYR A 277 -13.03 -7.84 2.38
CA TYR A 277 -12.80 -6.70 1.50
C TYR A 277 -14.06 -6.21 0.76
N GLY A 278 -15.18 -6.91 0.88
CA GLY A 278 -16.41 -6.63 0.12
C GLY A 278 -16.32 -7.05 -1.35
N ILE A 279 -15.39 -7.93 -1.71
CA ILE A 279 -15.17 -8.39 -3.08
C ILE A 279 -16.10 -9.58 -3.35
N ASP A 280 -17.04 -9.42 -4.29
CA ASP A 280 -17.83 -10.52 -4.84
C ASP A 280 -17.19 -10.99 -6.16
N PRO A 281 -16.66 -12.23 -6.25
CA PRO A 281 -16.09 -12.78 -7.48
C PRO A 281 -17.03 -12.71 -8.68
N LYS A 282 -18.35 -12.75 -8.46
CA LYS A 282 -19.35 -12.66 -9.55
C LYS A 282 -19.32 -11.31 -10.26
N ASN A 283 -18.89 -10.26 -9.55
CA ASN A 283 -18.77 -8.91 -10.09
C ASN A 283 -17.40 -8.67 -10.76
N MET A 284 -16.50 -9.68 -10.78
CA MET A 284 -15.14 -9.59 -11.35
C MET A 284 -15.06 -10.20 -12.77
N SER A 285 -16.20 -10.32 -13.48
CA SER A 285 -16.25 -10.95 -14.80
C SER A 285 -15.44 -10.23 -15.89
N THR A 286 -15.16 -8.94 -15.70
CA THR A 286 -14.37 -8.11 -16.62
C THR A 286 -12.92 -7.95 -16.18
N GLY A 287 -12.50 -8.62 -15.10
CA GLY A 287 -11.17 -8.54 -14.51
C GLY A 287 -11.18 -8.13 -13.03
N TRP A 288 -10.01 -8.28 -12.40
CA TRP A 288 -9.82 -8.13 -10.96
C TRP A 288 -9.10 -6.84 -10.54
N GLY A 289 -8.90 -5.89 -11.46
CA GLY A 289 -8.15 -4.66 -11.14
C GLY A 289 -8.82 -3.80 -10.05
N ILE A 290 -10.15 -3.71 -10.06
CA ILE A 290 -10.93 -3.00 -9.03
C ILE A 290 -10.80 -3.69 -7.66
N ALA A 291 -10.66 -5.02 -7.62
CA ALA A 291 -10.46 -5.74 -6.38
C ALA A 291 -9.14 -5.34 -5.69
N VAL A 292 -8.08 -5.07 -6.46
CA VAL A 292 -6.82 -4.53 -5.92
C VAL A 292 -7.03 -3.15 -5.30
N ASP A 293 -7.79 -2.28 -5.96
CA ASP A 293 -8.10 -0.94 -5.44
C ASP A 293 -8.81 -1.05 -4.07
N MET A 294 -9.80 -1.96 -3.97
CA MET A 294 -10.52 -2.23 -2.71
C MET A 294 -9.60 -2.73 -1.60
N VAL A 295 -8.62 -3.60 -1.92
CA VAL A 295 -7.64 -4.09 -0.94
C VAL A 295 -6.78 -2.93 -0.41
N TYR A 296 -6.24 -2.09 -1.28
CA TYR A 296 -5.47 -0.91 -0.86
C TYR A 296 -6.29 0.03 0.02
N ASP A 297 -7.50 0.38 -0.42
CA ASP A 297 -8.35 1.36 0.25
C ASP A 297 -8.77 0.83 1.64
N LYS A 298 -9.21 -0.41 1.73
CA LYS A 298 -9.64 -1.04 3.00
C LYS A 298 -8.48 -1.28 3.97
N LEU A 299 -7.30 -1.68 3.48
CA LEU A 299 -6.13 -1.80 4.34
C LEU A 299 -5.71 -0.45 4.91
N THR A 300 -5.72 0.59 4.07
CA THR A 300 -5.39 1.96 4.49
C THR A 300 -6.35 2.43 5.58
N GLU A 301 -7.66 2.31 5.36
CA GLU A 301 -8.69 2.64 6.36
C GLU A 301 -8.50 1.85 7.66
N ASN A 302 -8.24 0.55 7.55
CA ASN A 302 -8.05 -0.29 8.72
C ASN A 302 -6.83 0.13 9.54
N LEU A 303 -5.69 0.37 8.89
CA LEU A 303 -4.47 0.80 9.59
C LEU A 303 -4.64 2.16 10.27
N ILE A 304 -5.40 3.09 9.68
CA ILE A 304 -5.76 4.35 10.33
C ILE A 304 -6.50 4.09 11.64
N ASN A 305 -7.48 3.18 11.63
CA ASN A 305 -8.23 2.81 12.85
C ASN A 305 -7.32 2.15 13.90
N ILE A 306 -6.40 1.28 13.48
CA ILE A 306 -5.38 0.68 14.36
C ILE A 306 -4.55 1.77 15.04
N ILE A 307 -4.04 2.73 14.26
CA ILE A 307 -3.22 3.85 14.76
C ILE A 307 -4.00 4.70 15.76
N GLN A 308 -5.24 5.07 15.45
CA GLN A 308 -6.09 5.85 16.34
C GLN A 308 -6.32 5.14 17.68
N MET A 309 -6.50 3.82 17.66
CA MET A 309 -6.68 3.04 18.88
C MET A 309 -5.40 3.02 19.74
N LEU A 310 -4.23 2.84 19.11
CA LEU A 310 -2.94 2.92 19.79
C LEU A 310 -2.72 4.30 20.43
N GLN A 311 -3.02 5.37 19.69
CA GLN A 311 -2.90 6.75 20.18
C GLN A 311 -3.84 7.02 21.36
N ARG A 312 -5.12 6.66 21.25
CA ARG A 312 -6.08 6.80 22.35
C ARG A 312 -5.67 6.02 23.60
N CYS A 313 -5.03 4.87 23.43
CA CYS A 313 -4.54 4.07 24.54
C CYS A 313 -3.37 4.74 25.30
N LEU A 314 -2.61 5.63 24.64
CA LEU A 314 -1.56 6.43 25.28
C LEU A 314 -2.09 7.69 25.98
N GLU A 315 -3.30 8.14 25.65
CA GLU A 315 -3.91 9.37 26.18
C GLU A 315 -4.68 9.16 27.50
N ILE A 316 -5.10 7.91 27.78
CA ILE A 316 -5.83 7.52 29.00
C ILE A 316 -4.87 7.22 30.15
#